data_AF-A0A7J6MLK5-F1
#
_entry.id   AF-A0A7J6MLK5-F1
#
_cell.length_a   1.000
_cell.length_b   1.000
_cell.length_c   1.000
_cell.angle_alpha   90.00
_cell.angle_beta   90.00
_cell.angle_gamma   90.00
#
_symmetry.space_group_name_H-M   'P 1'
#
loop_
_entity.id
_entity.type
_entity.pdbx_description
1 polymer ?
#
loop_
_entity_poly.entity_id
_entity_poly.type
_entity_poly.pdbx_seq_one_letter_code
_entity_poly.pdbx_strand_id
1 'polypeptide(L)'
;MGGLGLTDLEPIQYMDSETLQQIPHHPGKAESGGDIINHYQIQRRDSALRGVSLSDIAARWSIFWGSKGTNSTYNLSEPVELLDLFISHSWGANAFWKHLSLITAYYIHIGYIVMLTISISLSIMIYFLPEDREIASYIVEMSGLVALAAGVTLGYLAMRLFHKDQLVFLDKCCISQDDLELKYIGIHHISSFLSRSEGLVILWSTDYFSRLWCVFELAGFLRTHEPGGVTFISNMQTKFCILVAACEVTILIIMMSIDLSVVAGRVESFTPLILYLVLEAAVTIIISTIVCFIFIPAKANLQAQITNFTVASAQCTLQEDRAFIRESISQWYGSEAEFEENLRAHWDEIAATQMPIWTLSRRGVYIVVAPFIAYGLPRLAFLLSYNGLNPVKQWWIPVRDMVILTTMLGCRTPLIANVAYRLYAINTSRNKLSKVILYAAIVAFGLAYDATLVLGGGAALFSSTTQDQIKVPEPYGWVFLAPVVCVLAYLYITYTKRTDVSSNATPKPPLLEHDTPTTSSSDT
;
A
#
# COMPACT_ATOMS: atom_id res chain seq x y z
N MET A 1 -8.90 -17.13 14.97
CA MET A 1 -7.96 -18.24 15.23
C MET A 1 -6.80 -17.69 16.05
N GLY A 2 -6.58 -18.25 17.24
CA GLY A 2 -5.34 -18.18 18.03
C GLY A 2 -4.93 -16.82 18.60
N GLY A 3 -5.61 -16.34 19.64
CA GLY A 3 -5.04 -15.34 20.55
C GLY A 3 -3.97 -16.00 21.41
N LEU A 4 -2.69 -15.74 21.12
CA LEU A 4 -1.59 -16.02 22.03
C LEU A 4 -1.37 -14.77 22.88
N GLY A 5 -1.74 -14.89 24.15
CA GLY A 5 -1.59 -13.86 25.16
C GLY A 5 -0.11 -13.57 25.45
N LEU A 6 0.20 -12.29 25.60
CA LEU A 6 1.48 -11.76 26.09
C LEU A 6 1.62 -11.90 27.63
N THR A 7 0.92 -12.85 28.26
CA THR A 7 0.91 -13.05 29.72
C THR A 7 2.14 -13.77 30.26
N ASP A 8 3.04 -14.25 29.40
CA ASP A 8 4.30 -14.92 29.80
C ASP A 8 5.52 -13.99 29.72
N LEU A 9 5.32 -12.67 29.66
CA LEU A 9 6.39 -11.75 30.02
C LEU A 9 6.40 -11.67 31.54
N GLU A 10 7.45 -12.20 32.17
CA GLU A 10 7.77 -11.82 33.54
C GLU A 10 7.70 -10.29 33.63
N PRO A 11 7.13 -9.72 34.70
CA PRO A 11 7.19 -8.28 34.92
C PRO A 11 8.66 -7.90 34.78
N ILE A 12 8.96 -6.95 33.88
CA ILE A 12 10.27 -6.32 33.86
C ILE A 12 10.41 -5.75 35.27
N GLN A 13 11.21 -6.40 36.11
CA GLN A 13 11.66 -5.79 37.35
C GLN A 13 12.42 -4.55 36.88
N TYR A 14 11.78 -3.40 36.99
CA TYR A 14 12.48 -2.13 36.95
C TYR A 14 13.62 -2.29 37.95
N MET A 15 14.86 -2.31 37.44
CA MET A 15 16.00 -2.10 38.30
C MET A 15 15.73 -0.77 38.98
N ASP A 16 15.55 -0.80 40.30
CA ASP A 16 15.45 0.46 41.02
C ASP A 16 16.76 1.24 40.81
N SER A 17 16.69 2.54 41.00
CA SER A 17 17.82 3.45 40.86
C SER A 17 19.02 3.10 41.76
N GLU A 18 18.84 2.35 42.84
CA GLU A 18 19.90 1.80 43.70
C GLU A 18 20.56 0.56 43.08
N THR A 19 19.84 -0.32 42.38
CA THR A 19 20.44 -1.50 41.71
C THR A 19 21.37 -1.10 40.55
N LEU A 20 21.04 -0.02 39.84
CA LEU A 20 21.94 0.59 38.84
C LEU A 20 23.19 1.24 39.45
N GLN A 21 23.14 1.64 40.72
CA GLN A 21 24.31 2.14 41.46
C GLN A 21 25.16 1.02 42.08
N GLN A 22 24.69 -0.23 42.10
CA GLN A 22 25.38 -1.38 42.70
C GLN A 22 26.19 -2.24 41.72
N ILE A 23 26.53 -1.72 40.53
CA ILE A 23 27.58 -2.34 39.71
C ILE A 23 28.90 -2.25 40.49
N PRO A 24 29.58 -3.37 40.78
CA PRO A 24 30.71 -3.38 41.69
C PRO A 24 31.87 -2.54 41.14
N HIS A 25 32.10 -1.38 41.76
CA HIS A 25 33.35 -0.63 41.62
C HIS A 25 34.49 -1.50 42.14
N HIS A 26 35.26 -2.09 41.23
CA HIS A 26 36.55 -2.68 41.56
C HIS A 26 37.47 -1.59 42.13
N PRO A 27 37.93 -1.68 43.39
CA PRO A 27 38.82 -0.69 43.96
C PRO A 27 40.25 -1.02 43.53
N GLY A 28 40.69 -0.41 42.44
CA GLY A 28 42.05 -0.59 41.92
C GLY A 28 42.48 0.57 41.03
N LYS A 29 43.24 1.51 41.63
CA LYS A 29 43.95 2.65 41.01
C LYS A 29 43.07 3.79 40.47
N ALA A 30 43.00 4.84 41.29
CA ALA A 30 42.53 6.16 40.90
C ALA A 30 43.60 6.84 40.03
N GLU A 31 43.45 6.75 38.70
CA GLU A 31 44.09 7.64 37.73
C GLU A 31 43.27 7.57 36.41
N SER A 32 42.65 8.69 36.00
CA SER A 32 42.01 8.94 34.67
C SER A 32 40.71 8.21 34.24
N GLY A 33 39.98 7.54 35.12
CA GLY A 33 38.77 6.76 34.75
C GLY A 33 37.50 7.55 34.38
N GLY A 34 37.43 8.86 34.66
CA GLY A 34 36.25 9.69 34.37
C GLY A 34 36.02 9.92 32.88
N ASP A 35 37.08 10.06 32.09
CA ASP A 35 36.99 10.24 30.65
C ASP A 35 36.66 8.94 29.92
N ILE A 36 37.10 7.79 30.42
CA ILE A 36 36.82 6.48 29.79
C ILE A 36 35.35 6.08 29.97
N ILE A 37 34.76 6.30 31.14
CA ILE A 37 33.34 5.99 31.39
C ILE A 37 32.44 6.92 30.56
N ASN A 38 32.76 8.22 30.49
CA ASN A 38 32.05 9.16 29.63
C ASN A 38 32.22 8.80 28.16
N HIS A 39 33.42 8.45 27.70
CA HIS A 39 33.64 8.05 26.31
C HIS A 39 32.90 6.75 25.97
N TYR A 40 32.85 5.77 26.90
CA TYR A 40 32.13 4.52 26.70
C TYR A 40 30.60 4.70 26.68
N GLN A 41 30.06 5.60 27.53
CA GLN A 41 28.64 5.93 27.53
C GLN A 41 28.23 6.78 26.32
N ILE A 42 29.10 7.69 25.85
CA ILE A 42 28.90 8.48 24.64
C ILE A 42 28.97 7.57 23.39
N GLN A 43 29.97 6.69 23.32
CA GLN A 43 30.12 5.73 22.23
C GLN A 43 28.98 4.69 22.20
N ARG A 44 28.47 4.26 23.37
CA ARG A 44 27.24 3.44 23.45
C ARG A 44 25.99 4.22 23.02
N ARG A 45 25.87 5.51 23.37
CA ARG A 45 24.75 6.37 22.94
C ARG A 45 24.72 6.57 21.42
N ASP A 46 25.86 6.81 20.80
CA ASP A 46 25.96 6.96 19.34
C ASP A 46 25.75 5.63 18.60
N SER A 47 26.07 4.49 19.24
CA SER A 47 25.78 3.15 18.68
C SER A 47 24.32 2.70 18.82
N ALA A 48 23.49 3.45 19.54
CA ALA A 48 22.10 3.06 19.81
C ALA A 48 21.20 3.27 18.59
N LEU A 49 21.48 4.27 17.75
CA LEU A 49 20.74 4.49 16.51
C LEU A 49 21.18 3.44 15.49
N ARG A 50 20.28 2.52 15.15
CA ARG A 50 20.50 1.46 14.18
C ARG A 50 19.48 1.50 13.06
N GLY A 51 19.93 1.21 11.85
CA GLY A 51 19.10 1.09 10.66
C GLY A 51 19.28 -0.27 10.02
N VAL A 52 18.22 -0.79 9.39
CA VAL A 52 18.26 -2.01 8.57
C VAL A 52 17.90 -1.63 7.14
N SER A 53 18.51 -2.29 6.17
CA SER A 53 18.19 -2.10 4.76
C SER A 53 16.73 -2.50 4.45
N LEU A 54 16.00 -1.66 3.72
CA LEU A 54 14.61 -1.91 3.33
C LEU A 54 14.48 -3.18 2.48
N SER A 55 15.44 -3.45 1.60
CA SER A 55 15.50 -4.68 0.80
C SER A 55 15.73 -5.93 1.66
N ASP A 56 16.46 -5.83 2.77
CA ASP A 56 16.60 -6.93 3.72
C ASP A 56 15.29 -7.25 4.46
N ILE A 57 14.48 -6.23 4.78
CA ILE A 57 13.10 -6.40 5.28
C ILE A 57 12.22 -7.01 4.16
N ALA A 58 12.31 -6.50 2.94
CA ALA A 58 11.53 -6.97 1.79
C ALA A 58 11.85 -8.43 1.41
N ALA A 59 13.09 -8.88 1.61
CA ALA A 59 13.47 -10.27 1.37
C ALA A 59 12.95 -11.25 2.44
N ARG A 60 12.43 -10.76 3.58
CA ARG A 60 12.09 -11.57 4.77
C ARG A 60 10.65 -11.31 5.22
N TRP A 61 9.69 -11.96 4.56
CA TRP A 61 8.27 -11.82 4.89
C TRP A 61 7.90 -12.14 6.34
N SER A 62 8.65 -13.04 6.99
CA SER A 62 8.48 -13.42 8.40
C SER A 62 8.93 -12.34 9.39
N ILE A 63 9.58 -11.25 8.94
CA ILE A 63 10.07 -10.20 9.85
C ILE A 63 8.92 -9.59 10.66
N PHE A 64 7.74 -9.48 10.08
CA PHE A 64 6.53 -8.97 10.75
C PHE A 64 5.79 -10.01 11.60
N TRP A 65 6.27 -11.26 11.70
CA TRP A 65 5.66 -12.30 12.54
C TRP A 65 6.06 -12.20 14.00
N GLY A 66 5.10 -11.79 14.83
CA GLY A 66 5.30 -11.64 16.27
C GLY A 66 6.27 -10.51 16.61
N SER A 67 6.09 -9.93 17.79
CA SER A 67 6.94 -8.84 18.29
C SER A 67 8.32 -9.33 18.77
N LYS A 68 8.47 -10.63 19.08
CA LYS A 68 9.74 -11.19 19.53
C LYS A 68 10.74 -11.24 18.37
N GLY A 69 11.79 -10.43 18.47
CA GLY A 69 13.01 -10.52 17.68
C GLY A 69 14.00 -11.51 18.27
N THR A 70 15.10 -11.70 17.57
CA THR A 70 16.24 -12.54 17.96
C THR A 70 17.52 -11.78 17.70
N ASN A 71 18.65 -12.23 18.25
CA ASN A 71 19.97 -11.72 17.86
C ASN A 71 20.18 -11.76 16.33
N SER A 72 19.61 -12.75 15.63
CA SER A 72 19.70 -12.81 14.16
C SER A 72 18.91 -11.71 13.45
N THR A 73 17.76 -11.25 13.97
CA THR A 73 17.06 -10.09 13.42
C THR A 73 17.73 -8.78 13.81
N TYR A 74 18.29 -8.71 15.02
CA TYR A 74 19.04 -7.54 15.48
C TYR A 74 20.30 -7.30 14.64
N ASN A 75 21.04 -8.37 14.32
CA ASN A 75 22.25 -8.32 13.50
C ASN A 75 21.99 -7.96 12.03
N LEU A 76 20.74 -7.82 11.60
CA LEU A 76 20.41 -7.26 10.28
C LEU A 76 20.55 -5.74 10.25
N SER A 77 20.45 -5.08 11.40
CA SER A 77 20.66 -3.64 11.50
C SER A 77 22.14 -3.33 11.74
N GLU A 78 22.55 -2.12 11.41
CA GLU A 78 23.87 -1.56 11.69
C GLU A 78 23.74 -0.17 12.34
N PRO A 79 24.76 0.30 13.09
CA PRO A 79 24.76 1.68 13.59
C PRO A 79 24.72 2.69 12.45
N VAL A 80 23.87 3.71 12.57
CA VAL A 80 23.69 4.76 11.56
C VAL A 80 23.60 6.12 12.23
N GLU A 81 23.86 7.19 11.46
CA GLU A 81 23.68 8.56 11.95
C GLU A 81 22.28 9.13 11.64
N LEU A 82 21.69 8.67 10.53
CA LEU A 82 20.41 9.10 9.98
C LEU A 82 19.68 7.90 9.39
N LEU A 83 18.36 8.02 9.29
CA LEU A 83 17.46 7.02 8.71
C LEU A 83 16.67 7.65 7.58
N ASP A 84 16.50 6.93 6.48
CA ASP A 84 15.60 7.37 5.41
C ASP A 84 14.14 7.27 5.87
N LEU A 85 13.78 6.19 6.58
CA LEU A 85 12.39 5.93 6.97
C LEU A 85 12.25 5.31 8.35
N PHE A 86 11.23 5.70 9.09
CA PHE A 86 10.73 5.01 10.28
C PHE A 86 9.51 4.17 9.90
N ILE A 87 9.54 2.84 10.10
CA ILE A 87 8.39 1.97 9.82
C ILE A 87 7.57 1.77 11.09
N SER A 88 6.48 2.52 11.21
CA SER A 88 5.50 2.36 12.29
C SER A 88 4.38 1.40 11.88
N HIS A 89 4.02 0.49 12.79
CA HIS A 89 3.01 -0.53 12.51
C HIS A 89 2.43 -1.17 13.78
N SER A 90 1.27 -1.82 13.66
CA SER A 90 0.75 -2.67 14.74
C SER A 90 1.25 -4.13 14.63
N TRP A 91 1.72 -4.69 15.75
CA TRP A 91 2.01 -6.11 15.88
C TRP A 91 0.78 -7.02 15.82
N GLY A 92 -0.42 -6.49 16.14
CA GLY A 92 -1.68 -7.24 16.07
C GLY A 92 -2.18 -7.46 14.64
N ALA A 93 -1.69 -6.66 13.69
CA ALA A 93 -2.04 -6.77 12.29
C ALA A 93 -1.43 -8.01 11.62
N ASN A 94 -2.13 -8.54 10.63
CA ASN A 94 -1.64 -9.67 9.84
C ASN A 94 -0.32 -9.31 9.13
N ALA A 95 0.74 -10.04 9.47
CA ALA A 95 2.09 -9.81 9.00
C ALA A 95 2.28 -9.94 7.48
N PHE A 96 1.58 -10.90 6.86
CA PHE A 96 1.67 -11.11 5.41
C PHE A 96 1.19 -9.86 4.67
N TRP A 97 0.07 -9.27 5.11
CA TRP A 97 -0.44 -8.05 4.49
C TRP A 97 0.44 -6.83 4.77
N LYS A 98 1.01 -6.68 5.98
CA LYS A 98 2.01 -5.62 6.26
C LYS A 98 3.20 -5.70 5.30
N HIS A 99 3.76 -6.90 5.16
CA HIS A 99 4.89 -7.14 4.29
C HIS A 99 4.57 -6.84 2.82
N LEU A 100 3.44 -7.35 2.33
CA LEU A 100 3.01 -7.15 0.96
C LEU A 100 2.66 -5.68 0.68
N SER A 101 2.12 -4.98 1.67
CA SER A 101 1.89 -3.54 1.61
C SER A 101 3.19 -2.76 1.49
N LEU A 102 4.23 -3.13 2.23
CA LEU A 102 5.55 -2.52 2.11
C LEU A 102 6.17 -2.80 0.73
N ILE A 103 6.24 -4.07 0.31
CA ILE A 103 6.84 -4.45 -0.97
C ILE A 103 6.14 -3.75 -2.14
N THR A 104 4.82 -3.77 -2.16
CA THR A 104 4.07 -3.14 -3.26
C THR A 104 4.17 -1.63 -3.23
N ALA A 105 4.48 -0.99 -2.10
CA ALA A 105 4.70 0.44 -2.06
C ALA A 105 6.04 0.84 -2.70
N TYR A 106 7.10 0.08 -2.42
CA TYR A 106 8.45 0.47 -2.82
C TYR A 106 8.96 -0.22 -4.10
N TYR A 107 8.51 -1.43 -4.43
CA TYR A 107 9.11 -2.21 -5.53
C TYR A 107 8.16 -2.54 -6.69
N ILE A 108 6.86 -2.23 -6.59
CA ILE A 108 5.90 -2.57 -7.66
C ILE A 108 6.24 -1.91 -8.99
N HIS A 109 6.78 -0.69 -8.96
CA HIS A 109 7.11 0.08 -10.15
C HIS A 109 8.27 -0.56 -10.94
N ILE A 110 9.25 -1.16 -10.25
CA ILE A 110 10.33 -1.94 -10.88
C ILE A 110 9.74 -3.19 -11.55
N GLY A 111 8.84 -3.88 -10.85
CA GLY A 111 8.07 -5.00 -11.40
C GLY A 111 7.36 -4.63 -12.69
N TYR A 112 6.75 -3.46 -12.72
CA TYR A 112 6.09 -2.91 -13.89
C TYR A 112 7.01 -2.63 -15.06
N ILE A 113 8.17 -2.03 -14.82
CA ILE A 113 9.17 -1.76 -15.85
C ILE A 113 9.65 -3.07 -16.47
N VAL A 114 9.97 -4.07 -15.65
CA VAL A 114 10.40 -5.40 -16.09
C VAL A 114 9.30 -6.09 -16.90
N MET A 115 8.07 -6.10 -16.38
CA MET A 115 6.90 -6.64 -17.08
C MET A 115 6.73 -5.99 -18.45
N LEU A 116 6.69 -4.65 -18.53
CA LEU A 116 6.53 -3.93 -19.79
C LEU A 116 7.66 -4.24 -20.76
N THR A 117 8.91 -4.25 -20.29
CA THR A 117 10.08 -4.53 -21.13
C THR A 117 10.00 -5.92 -21.75
N ILE A 118 9.69 -6.94 -20.94
CA ILE A 118 9.56 -8.33 -21.40
C ILE A 118 8.35 -8.49 -22.31
N SER A 119 7.17 -8.02 -21.89
CA SER A 119 5.93 -8.12 -22.67
C SER A 119 6.06 -7.43 -24.02
N ILE A 120 6.60 -6.20 -24.09
CA ILE A 120 6.79 -5.49 -25.36
C ILE A 120 7.77 -6.24 -26.26
N SER A 121 8.92 -6.65 -25.73
CA SER A 121 9.96 -7.34 -26.51
C SER A 121 9.44 -8.64 -27.12
N LEU A 122 8.75 -9.44 -26.31
CA LEU A 122 8.15 -10.71 -26.75
C LEU A 122 6.97 -10.49 -27.70
N SER A 123 6.18 -9.41 -27.51
CA SER A 123 5.10 -9.03 -28.43
C SER A 123 5.62 -8.66 -29.82
N ILE A 124 6.75 -7.93 -29.88
CA ILE A 124 7.43 -7.61 -31.14
C ILE A 124 7.92 -8.91 -31.81
N MET A 125 8.47 -9.85 -31.04
CA MET A 125 8.89 -11.15 -31.57
C MET A 125 7.71 -11.94 -32.17
N ILE A 126 6.55 -11.97 -31.50
CA ILE A 126 5.33 -12.62 -32.00
C ILE A 126 4.91 -12.06 -33.36
N TYR A 127 4.97 -10.73 -33.51
CA TYR A 127 4.59 -10.07 -34.76
C TYR A 127 5.36 -10.60 -35.98
N PHE A 128 6.62 -11.01 -35.80
CA PHE A 128 7.48 -11.52 -36.88
C PHE A 128 7.47 -13.05 -37.05
N LEU A 129 6.80 -13.82 -36.18
CA LEU A 129 6.75 -15.28 -36.33
C LEU A 129 5.92 -15.68 -37.57
N PRO A 130 6.37 -16.60 -38.43
CA PRO A 130 5.60 -16.97 -39.64
C PRO A 130 4.45 -17.95 -39.36
N GLU A 131 4.62 -18.88 -38.41
CA GLU A 131 3.66 -19.93 -38.04
C GLU A 131 3.47 -19.96 -36.51
N ASP A 132 2.40 -20.59 -36.01
CA ASP A 132 2.08 -20.79 -34.58
C ASP A 132 1.93 -19.53 -33.70
N ARG A 133 1.54 -18.39 -34.31
CA ARG A 133 1.37 -17.10 -33.61
C ARG A 133 0.40 -17.13 -32.44
N GLU A 134 -0.65 -17.94 -32.53
CA GLU A 134 -1.66 -18.06 -31.47
C GLU A 134 -1.06 -18.65 -30.19
N ILE A 135 -0.39 -19.81 -30.31
CA ILE A 135 0.27 -20.47 -29.18
C ILE A 135 1.36 -19.56 -28.59
N ALA A 136 2.13 -18.89 -29.45
CA ALA A 136 3.14 -17.93 -29.02
C ALA A 136 2.52 -16.75 -28.24
N SER A 137 1.40 -16.19 -28.69
CA SER A 137 0.66 -15.12 -27.98
C SER A 137 0.32 -15.56 -26.56
N TYR A 138 -0.27 -16.75 -26.40
CA TYR A 138 -0.65 -17.26 -25.07
C TYR A 138 0.53 -17.43 -24.12
N ILE A 139 1.66 -17.95 -24.62
CA ILE A 139 2.87 -18.10 -23.80
C ILE A 139 3.37 -16.72 -23.33
N VAL A 140 3.35 -15.73 -24.22
CA VAL A 140 3.81 -14.37 -23.89
C VAL A 140 2.86 -13.68 -22.93
N GLU A 141 1.55 -13.86 -23.07
CA GLU A 141 0.54 -13.35 -22.12
C GLU A 141 0.81 -13.89 -20.70
N MET A 142 1.02 -15.20 -20.56
CA MET A 142 1.36 -15.82 -19.27
C MET A 142 2.72 -15.36 -18.74
N SER A 143 3.69 -15.14 -19.63
CA SER A 143 5.02 -14.64 -19.26
C SER A 143 4.98 -13.23 -18.66
N GLY A 144 4.01 -12.39 -19.05
CA GLY A 144 3.87 -11.03 -18.52
C GLY A 144 3.56 -11.01 -17.03
N LEU A 145 2.63 -11.86 -16.56
CA LEU A 145 2.30 -11.97 -15.13
C LEU A 145 3.49 -12.52 -14.31
N VAL A 146 4.20 -13.50 -14.87
CA VAL A 146 5.41 -14.05 -14.26
C VAL A 146 6.52 -12.98 -14.22
N ALA A 147 6.66 -12.19 -15.27
CA ALA A 147 7.62 -11.08 -15.37
C ALA A 147 7.34 -9.97 -14.35
N LEU A 148 6.08 -9.67 -14.05
CA LEU A 148 5.71 -8.73 -12.99
C LEU A 148 6.19 -9.24 -11.62
N ALA A 149 5.86 -10.48 -11.27
CA ALA A 149 6.27 -11.09 -10.01
C ALA A 149 7.80 -11.22 -9.89
N ALA A 150 8.46 -11.63 -10.99
CA ALA A 150 9.91 -11.70 -11.09
C ALA A 150 10.53 -10.31 -10.97
N GLY A 151 9.96 -9.28 -11.60
CA GLY A 151 10.48 -7.92 -11.56
C GLY A 151 10.36 -7.27 -10.18
N VAL A 152 9.29 -7.54 -9.42
CA VAL A 152 9.21 -7.12 -8.00
C VAL A 152 10.30 -7.80 -7.18
N THR A 153 10.53 -9.10 -7.41
CA THR A 153 11.56 -9.90 -6.75
C THR A 153 12.97 -9.39 -7.08
N LEU A 154 13.25 -9.21 -8.36
CA LEU A 154 14.49 -8.65 -8.88
C LEU A 154 14.69 -7.22 -8.41
N GLY A 155 13.62 -6.45 -8.21
CA GLY A 155 13.70 -5.07 -7.73
C GLY A 155 14.38 -4.97 -6.38
N TYR A 156 13.88 -5.67 -5.36
CA TYR A 156 14.53 -5.63 -4.05
C TYR A 156 15.87 -6.38 -4.05
N LEU A 157 16.05 -7.44 -4.84
CA LEU A 157 17.36 -8.10 -4.99
C LEU A 157 18.41 -7.17 -5.64
N ALA A 158 18.03 -6.40 -6.65
CA ALA A 158 18.91 -5.44 -7.31
C ALA A 158 19.32 -4.32 -6.35
N MET A 159 18.37 -3.78 -5.56
CA MET A 159 18.70 -2.77 -4.54
C MET A 159 19.71 -3.30 -3.52
N ARG A 160 19.59 -4.58 -3.14
CA ARG A 160 20.56 -5.26 -2.27
C ARG A 160 21.95 -5.41 -2.90
N LEU A 161 22.02 -5.69 -4.21
CA LEU A 161 23.29 -5.88 -4.91
C LEU A 161 24.00 -4.56 -5.24
N PHE A 162 23.25 -3.50 -5.53
CA PHE A 162 23.80 -2.23 -6.01
C PHE A 162 23.91 -1.12 -4.93
N HIS A 163 23.71 -1.45 -3.65
CA HIS A 163 23.98 -0.60 -2.47
C HIS A 163 23.37 0.82 -2.50
N LYS A 164 22.18 0.98 -3.07
CA LYS A 164 21.40 2.23 -3.04
C LYS A 164 20.12 2.09 -2.21
N ASP A 165 20.17 1.26 -1.18
CA ASP A 165 18.96 0.89 -0.45
C ASP A 165 18.67 1.88 0.68
N GLN A 166 17.38 2.00 1.02
CA GLN A 166 16.95 2.87 2.10
C GLN A 166 17.25 2.20 3.45
N LEU A 167 17.90 2.92 4.35
CA LEU A 167 18.12 2.56 5.74
C LEU A 167 16.89 2.94 6.55
N VAL A 168 16.27 1.94 7.17
CA VAL A 168 15.00 2.14 7.85
C VAL A 168 15.04 1.65 9.29
N PHE A 169 14.27 2.30 10.15
CA PHE A 169 13.99 1.78 11.48
C PHE A 169 12.83 0.79 11.42
N LEU A 170 13.09 -0.41 11.94
CA LEU A 170 12.06 -1.38 12.32
C LEU A 170 12.44 -1.89 13.71
N ASP A 171 11.57 -1.67 14.69
CA ASP A 171 11.74 -2.01 16.10
C ASP A 171 12.37 -3.40 16.33
N LYS A 172 11.87 -4.43 15.66
CA LYS A 172 12.37 -5.82 15.77
C LYS A 172 13.83 -6.01 15.31
N CYS A 173 14.29 -5.18 14.38
CA CYS A 173 15.66 -5.22 13.85
C CYS A 173 16.59 -4.27 14.59
N CYS A 174 16.08 -3.13 15.05
CA CYS A 174 16.91 -2.03 15.53
C CYS A 174 17.00 -1.97 17.06
N ILE A 175 16.08 -2.63 17.77
CA ILE A 175 16.10 -2.76 19.24
C ILE A 175 16.42 -4.21 19.60
N SER A 176 17.49 -4.41 20.38
CA SER A 176 17.86 -5.75 20.86
C SER A 176 16.72 -6.34 21.67
N GLN A 177 16.35 -7.59 21.39
CA GLN A 177 15.29 -8.28 22.14
C GLN A 177 15.84 -9.26 23.19
N ASP A 178 17.10 -9.68 23.02
CA ASP A 178 17.77 -10.66 23.87
C ASP A 178 18.62 -9.98 24.97
N ASP A 179 19.16 -8.79 24.71
CA ASP A 179 19.93 -8.00 25.68
C ASP A 179 19.02 -6.95 26.35
N LEU A 180 18.74 -7.12 27.65
CA LEU A 180 17.83 -6.24 28.40
C LEU A 180 18.33 -4.80 28.51
N GLU A 181 19.65 -4.59 28.62
CA GLU A 181 20.24 -3.24 28.73
C GLU A 181 20.10 -2.51 27.38
N LEU A 182 20.47 -3.17 26.28
CA LEU A 182 20.34 -2.60 24.94
C LEU A 182 18.87 -2.42 24.54
N LYS A 183 17.98 -3.32 24.98
CA LYS A 183 16.54 -3.18 24.78
C LYS A 183 16.02 -1.92 25.46
N TYR A 184 16.38 -1.73 26.71
CA TYR A 184 16.01 -0.56 27.51
C TYR A 184 16.50 0.73 26.83
N ILE A 185 17.78 0.79 26.47
CA ILE A 185 18.37 1.93 25.75
C ILE A 185 17.62 2.21 24.44
N GLY A 186 17.35 1.16 23.64
CA GLY A 186 16.65 1.29 22.36
C GLY A 186 15.22 1.83 22.51
N ILE A 187 14.46 1.36 23.50
CA ILE A 187 13.08 1.82 23.77
C ILE A 187 13.09 3.29 24.20
N HIS A 188 13.98 3.67 25.12
CA HIS A 188 14.07 5.04 25.60
C HIS A 188 14.58 6.03 24.54
N HIS A 189 15.19 5.54 23.46
CA HIS A 189 15.70 6.35 22.35
C HIS A 189 14.74 6.40 21.13
N ILE A 190 13.53 5.84 21.19
CA ILE A 190 12.55 5.87 20.08
C ILE A 190 12.34 7.30 19.55
N SER A 191 12.26 8.31 20.42
CA SER A 191 12.14 9.71 19.99
C SER A 191 13.34 10.19 19.17
N SER A 192 14.55 9.70 19.45
CA SER A 192 15.75 9.99 18.67
C SER A 192 15.73 9.31 17.30
N PHE A 193 15.19 8.09 17.20
CA PHE A 193 14.95 7.43 15.91
C PHE A 193 13.98 8.26 15.05
N LEU A 194 12.87 8.72 15.63
CA LEU A 194 11.88 9.53 14.93
C LEU A 194 12.46 10.87 14.47
N SER A 195 13.20 11.58 15.33
CA SER A 195 13.80 12.87 14.98
C SER A 195 14.93 12.78 13.94
N ARG A 196 15.50 11.59 13.74
CA ARG A 196 16.58 11.32 12.78
C ARG A 196 16.10 10.52 11.56
N SER A 197 14.79 10.37 11.38
CA SER A 197 14.20 9.71 10.21
C SER A 197 13.65 10.75 9.25
N GLU A 198 14.04 10.70 7.97
CA GLU A 198 13.55 11.65 6.96
C GLU A 198 12.05 11.49 6.64
N GLY A 199 11.49 10.30 6.86
CA GLY A 199 10.07 10.03 6.65
C GLY A 199 9.48 9.01 7.65
N LEU A 200 8.17 9.07 7.85
CA LEU A 200 7.41 8.10 8.65
C LEU A 200 6.50 7.27 7.75
N VAL A 201 6.69 5.95 7.74
CA VAL A 201 5.86 5.00 7.00
C VAL A 201 4.94 4.27 7.97
N ILE A 202 3.64 4.51 7.85
CA ILE A 202 2.62 3.85 8.66
C ILE A 202 2.03 2.69 7.87
N LEU A 203 2.32 1.45 8.28
CA LEU A 203 1.65 0.25 7.74
C LEU A 203 0.29 0.06 8.42
N TRP A 204 -0.68 0.89 8.04
CA TRP A 204 -1.95 1.01 8.74
C TRP A 204 -2.79 -0.27 8.70
N SER A 205 -3.30 -0.61 9.88
CA SER A 205 -4.31 -1.61 10.16
C SER A 205 -5.41 -1.01 11.03
N THR A 206 -6.56 -1.69 11.10
CA THR A 206 -7.74 -1.23 11.87
C THR A 206 -7.50 -1.15 13.38
N ASP A 207 -6.36 -1.57 13.90
CA ASP A 207 -5.97 -1.48 15.30
C ASP A 207 -4.83 -0.48 15.54
N TYR A 208 -4.31 0.19 14.51
CA TYR A 208 -3.16 1.10 14.63
C TYR A 208 -3.39 2.22 15.65
N PHE A 209 -4.46 3.01 15.49
CA PHE A 209 -4.81 4.11 16.41
C PHE A 209 -5.32 3.63 17.77
N SER A 210 -5.54 2.33 17.94
CA SER A 210 -5.87 1.76 19.25
C SER A 210 -4.62 1.47 20.09
N ARG A 211 -3.40 1.65 19.55
CA ARG A 211 -2.13 1.36 20.24
C ARG A 211 -1.41 2.65 20.61
N LEU A 212 -1.16 2.83 21.90
CA LEU A 212 -0.58 4.06 22.44
C LEU A 212 0.84 4.32 21.92
N TRP A 213 1.67 3.27 21.75
CA TRP A 213 3.00 3.40 21.14
C TRP A 213 2.95 3.86 19.67
N CYS A 214 2.02 3.35 18.86
CA CYS A 214 1.86 3.80 17.47
C CYS A 214 1.43 5.27 17.38
N VAL A 215 0.61 5.72 18.34
CA VAL A 215 0.22 7.13 18.50
C VAL A 215 1.42 7.99 18.90
N PHE A 216 2.21 7.53 19.87
CA PHE A 216 3.43 8.20 20.31
C PHE A 216 4.43 8.38 19.16
N GLU A 217 4.60 7.37 18.32
CA GLU A 217 5.47 7.45 17.14
C GLU A 217 5.00 8.52 16.16
N LEU A 218 3.70 8.58 15.87
CA LEU A 218 3.11 9.61 15.02
C LEU A 218 3.26 11.01 15.64
N ALA A 219 2.96 11.16 16.92
CA ALA A 219 3.15 12.42 17.66
C ALA A 219 4.61 12.87 17.67
N GLY A 220 5.54 11.95 17.94
CA GLY A 220 6.97 12.26 17.99
C GLY A 220 7.52 12.70 16.63
N PHE A 221 7.05 12.07 15.55
CA PHE A 221 7.42 12.46 14.20
C PHE A 221 6.85 13.84 13.82
N LEU A 222 5.54 14.04 13.99
CA LEU A 222 4.86 15.32 13.65
C LEU A 222 5.33 16.50 14.49
N ARG A 223 5.97 16.26 15.64
CA ARG A 223 6.60 17.31 16.44
C ARG A 223 7.83 17.90 15.74
N THR A 224 8.57 17.08 15.00
CA THR A 224 9.89 17.42 14.45
C THR A 224 9.88 17.55 12.93
N HIS A 225 8.81 17.13 12.27
CA HIS A 225 8.69 17.09 10.82
C HIS A 225 7.36 17.68 10.35
N GLU A 226 7.35 18.12 9.09
CA GLU A 226 6.13 18.52 8.42
C GLU A 226 5.20 17.32 8.17
N PRO A 227 3.87 17.49 8.17
CA PRO A 227 2.92 16.39 7.98
C PRO A 227 3.10 15.65 6.65
N GLY A 228 3.59 16.33 5.60
CA GLY A 228 3.96 15.75 4.32
C GLY A 228 5.04 14.64 4.38
N GLY A 229 5.81 14.55 5.47
CA GLY A 229 6.77 13.46 5.71
C GLY A 229 6.13 12.13 6.10
N VAL A 230 4.80 12.08 6.33
CA VAL A 230 4.08 10.87 6.71
C VAL A 230 3.49 10.17 5.48
N THR A 231 3.91 8.93 5.25
CA THR A 231 3.38 8.03 4.22
C THR A 231 2.48 6.96 4.83
N PHE A 232 1.20 6.98 4.49
CA PHE A 232 0.21 6.08 5.07
C PHE A 232 -0.14 4.90 4.16
N ILE A 233 0.30 3.69 4.47
CA ILE A 233 0.11 2.50 3.63
C ILE A 233 -0.97 1.61 4.23
N SER A 234 -2.18 1.63 3.64
CA SER A 234 -3.28 0.77 4.11
C SER A 234 -3.09 -0.71 3.75
N ASN A 235 -2.97 -1.56 4.77
CA ASN A 235 -2.90 -3.03 4.62
C ASN A 235 -4.19 -3.59 4.00
N MET A 236 -5.34 -3.02 4.37
CA MET A 236 -6.64 -3.41 3.86
C MET A 236 -6.80 -3.07 2.38
N GLN A 237 -6.29 -1.92 1.95
CA GLN A 237 -6.32 -1.53 0.54
C GLN A 237 -5.41 -2.43 -0.30
N THR A 238 -4.21 -2.78 0.18
CA THR A 238 -3.35 -3.75 -0.51
C THR A 238 -4.05 -5.09 -0.66
N LYS A 239 -4.64 -5.61 0.42
CA LYS A 239 -5.45 -6.84 0.39
C LYS A 239 -6.57 -6.77 -0.66
N PHE A 240 -7.32 -5.67 -0.66
CA PHE A 240 -8.39 -5.42 -1.63
C PHE A 240 -7.87 -5.49 -3.07
N CYS A 241 -6.82 -4.72 -3.39
CA CYS A 241 -6.31 -4.62 -4.75
C CYS A 241 -5.76 -5.96 -5.25
N ILE A 242 -5.11 -6.73 -4.39
CA ILE A 242 -4.55 -8.04 -4.73
C ILE A 242 -5.64 -9.09 -4.94
N LEU A 243 -6.69 -9.08 -4.12
CA LEU A 243 -7.84 -9.97 -4.33
C LEU A 243 -8.55 -9.67 -5.66
N VAL A 244 -8.74 -8.39 -5.97
CA VAL A 244 -9.30 -7.97 -7.26
C VAL A 244 -8.38 -8.44 -8.38
N ALA A 245 -7.09 -8.11 -8.35
CA ALA A 245 -6.14 -8.52 -9.38
C ALA A 245 -6.10 -10.06 -9.57
N ALA A 246 -6.24 -10.83 -8.49
CA ALA A 246 -6.33 -12.29 -8.57
C ALA A 246 -7.62 -12.76 -9.27
N CYS A 247 -8.76 -12.12 -8.99
CA CYS A 247 -10.00 -12.38 -9.74
C CYS A 247 -9.84 -12.07 -11.23
N GLU A 248 -9.21 -10.94 -11.56
CA GLU A 248 -8.97 -10.55 -12.96
C GLU A 248 -8.04 -11.54 -13.68
N VAL A 249 -6.92 -11.91 -13.05
CA VAL A 249 -6.01 -12.94 -13.60
C VAL A 249 -6.75 -14.26 -13.82
N THR A 250 -7.63 -14.65 -12.89
CA THR A 250 -8.43 -15.87 -13.03
C THR A 250 -9.36 -15.80 -14.22
N ILE A 251 -10.04 -14.66 -14.44
CA ILE A 251 -10.86 -14.45 -15.65
C ILE A 251 -10.01 -14.62 -16.90
N LEU A 252 -8.89 -13.91 -16.98
CA LEU A 252 -8.02 -13.91 -18.15
C LEU A 252 -7.55 -15.33 -18.49
N ILE A 253 -7.14 -16.11 -17.49
CA ILE A 253 -6.74 -17.53 -17.69
C ILE A 253 -7.90 -18.37 -18.22
N ILE A 254 -9.12 -18.19 -17.68
CA ILE A 254 -10.30 -18.92 -18.14
C ILE A 254 -10.64 -18.50 -19.58
N MET A 255 -10.60 -17.21 -19.91
CA MET A 255 -10.85 -16.70 -21.25
C MET A 255 -9.87 -17.28 -22.27
N MET A 256 -8.57 -17.27 -21.96
CA MET A 256 -7.55 -17.92 -22.81
C MET A 256 -7.85 -19.39 -23.03
N SER A 257 -8.27 -20.10 -21.97
CA SER A 257 -8.59 -21.53 -22.04
C SER A 257 -9.80 -21.81 -22.93
N ILE A 258 -10.81 -20.91 -22.90
CA ILE A 258 -11.99 -20.98 -23.76
C ILE A 258 -11.58 -20.72 -25.22
N ASP A 259 -10.83 -19.65 -25.48
CA ASP A 259 -10.36 -19.31 -26.83
C ASP A 259 -9.57 -20.46 -27.44
N LEU A 260 -8.64 -21.05 -26.67
CA LEU A 260 -7.86 -22.20 -27.13
C LEU A 260 -8.76 -23.41 -27.44
N SER A 261 -9.81 -23.62 -26.66
CA SER A 261 -10.77 -24.70 -26.89
C SER A 261 -11.62 -24.48 -28.15
N VAL A 262 -11.96 -23.23 -28.47
CA VAL A 262 -12.65 -22.84 -29.70
C VAL A 262 -11.75 -23.06 -30.91
N VAL A 263 -10.50 -22.59 -30.86
CA VAL A 263 -9.50 -22.82 -31.92
C VAL A 263 -9.29 -24.31 -32.16
N ALA A 264 -9.28 -25.12 -31.09
CA ALA A 264 -9.18 -26.58 -31.18
C ALA A 264 -10.45 -27.28 -31.68
N GLY A 265 -11.51 -26.55 -32.02
CA GLY A 265 -12.78 -27.09 -32.52
C GLY A 265 -13.56 -27.92 -31.49
N ARG A 266 -13.31 -27.72 -30.19
CA ARG A 266 -13.92 -28.51 -29.11
C ARG A 266 -15.22 -27.94 -28.57
N VAL A 267 -15.57 -26.71 -28.94
CA VAL A 267 -16.69 -25.95 -28.36
C VAL A 267 -17.54 -25.35 -29.47
N GLU A 268 -18.86 -25.39 -29.32
CA GLU A 268 -19.81 -24.75 -30.23
C GLU A 268 -19.71 -23.21 -30.18
N SER A 269 -20.14 -22.53 -31.26
CA SER A 269 -19.85 -21.12 -31.51
C SER A 269 -20.38 -20.13 -30.45
N PHE A 270 -21.50 -20.41 -29.78
CA PHE A 270 -22.12 -19.48 -28.84
C PHE A 270 -21.77 -19.73 -27.36
N THR A 271 -21.30 -20.93 -27.01
CA THR A 271 -20.93 -21.28 -25.64
C THR A 271 -19.85 -20.36 -25.03
N PRO A 272 -18.81 -19.92 -25.77
CA PRO A 272 -17.79 -19.01 -25.25
C PRO A 272 -18.34 -17.67 -24.78
N LEU A 273 -19.23 -17.05 -25.56
CA LEU A 273 -19.84 -15.76 -25.22
C LEU A 273 -20.69 -15.86 -23.96
N ILE A 274 -21.51 -16.91 -23.85
CA ILE A 274 -22.36 -17.13 -22.67
C ILE A 274 -21.49 -17.37 -21.44
N LEU A 275 -20.47 -18.23 -21.56
CA LEU A 275 -19.56 -18.53 -20.46
C LEU A 275 -18.79 -17.30 -20.00
N TYR A 276 -18.37 -16.45 -20.95
CA TYR A 276 -17.73 -15.18 -20.66
C TYR A 276 -18.65 -14.23 -19.89
N LEU A 277 -19.88 -14.01 -20.37
CA LEU A 277 -20.87 -13.17 -19.68
C LEU A 277 -21.18 -13.66 -18.26
N VAL A 278 -21.30 -14.97 -18.07
CA VAL A 278 -21.53 -15.59 -16.76
C VAL A 278 -20.33 -15.37 -15.83
N LEU A 279 -19.12 -15.53 -16.35
CA LEU A 279 -17.89 -15.35 -15.58
C LEU A 279 -17.67 -13.89 -15.17
N GLU A 280 -17.87 -12.95 -16.08
CA GLU A 280 -17.81 -11.51 -15.78
C GLU A 280 -18.85 -11.13 -14.74
N ALA A 281 -20.08 -11.59 -14.90
CA ALA A 281 -21.13 -11.36 -13.91
C ALA A 281 -20.74 -11.91 -12.52
N ALA A 282 -20.18 -13.12 -12.47
CA ALA A 282 -19.73 -13.74 -11.22
C ALA A 282 -18.61 -12.92 -10.56
N VAL A 283 -17.61 -12.47 -11.32
CA VAL A 283 -16.52 -11.66 -10.77
C VAL A 283 -17.00 -10.29 -10.34
N THR A 284 -17.88 -9.63 -11.09
CA THR A 284 -18.45 -8.36 -10.65
C THR A 284 -19.24 -8.48 -9.37
N ILE A 285 -19.97 -9.59 -9.17
CA ILE A 285 -20.63 -9.88 -7.89
C ILE A 285 -19.58 -10.05 -6.77
N ILE A 286 -18.50 -10.79 -7.02
CA ILE A 286 -17.41 -10.98 -6.06
C ILE A 286 -16.74 -9.64 -5.71
N ILE A 287 -16.31 -8.86 -6.70
CA ILE A 287 -15.67 -7.55 -6.53
C ILE A 287 -16.62 -6.62 -5.77
N SER A 288 -17.89 -6.55 -6.16
CA SER A 288 -18.90 -5.73 -5.48
C SER A 288 -19.08 -6.15 -4.02
N THR A 289 -19.05 -7.46 -3.74
CA THR A 289 -19.10 -7.99 -2.37
C THR A 289 -17.88 -7.54 -1.57
N ILE A 290 -16.68 -7.71 -2.10
CA ILE A 290 -15.44 -7.30 -1.44
C ILE A 290 -15.46 -5.77 -1.20
N VAL A 291 -15.88 -4.98 -2.18
CA VAL A 291 -16.00 -3.51 -2.06
C VAL A 291 -16.97 -3.14 -0.93
N CYS A 292 -18.19 -3.68 -0.95
CA CYS A 292 -19.26 -3.29 -0.04
C CYS A 292 -19.03 -3.76 1.40
N PHE A 293 -18.48 -4.95 1.59
CA PHE A 293 -18.40 -5.59 2.90
C PHE A 293 -17.00 -5.53 3.52
N ILE A 294 -15.95 -5.29 2.74
CA ILE A 294 -14.56 -5.26 3.24
C ILE A 294 -13.98 -3.86 3.07
N PHE A 295 -13.92 -3.34 1.84
CA PHE A 295 -13.18 -2.11 1.54
C PHE A 295 -13.86 -0.86 2.13
N ILE A 296 -15.17 -0.68 1.89
CA ILE A 296 -15.90 0.50 2.38
C ILE A 296 -15.97 0.54 3.90
N PRO A 297 -16.35 -0.56 4.61
CA PRO A 297 -16.35 -0.54 6.07
C PRO A 297 -14.96 -0.27 6.65
N ALA A 298 -13.89 -0.80 6.03
CA ALA A 298 -12.53 -0.51 6.48
C ALA A 298 -12.16 0.97 6.31
N LYS A 299 -12.51 1.61 5.18
CA LYS A 299 -12.31 3.05 4.99
C LYS A 299 -13.15 3.88 5.96
N ALA A 300 -14.41 3.51 6.17
CA ALA A 300 -15.28 4.18 7.13
C ALA A 300 -14.75 4.03 8.57
N ASN A 301 -14.21 2.86 8.91
CA ASN A 301 -13.56 2.61 10.20
C ASN A 301 -12.34 3.50 10.40
N LEU A 302 -11.45 3.62 9.40
CA LEU A 302 -10.31 4.54 9.48
C LEU A 302 -10.76 5.98 9.75
N GLN A 303 -11.72 6.47 8.98
CA GLN A 303 -12.21 7.84 9.15
C GLN A 303 -12.80 8.02 10.57
N ALA A 304 -13.59 7.05 11.04
CA ALA A 304 -14.14 7.06 12.38
C ALA A 304 -13.07 6.99 13.46
N GLN A 305 -11.98 6.24 13.24
CA GLN A 305 -10.84 6.22 14.14
C GLN A 305 -10.24 7.61 14.25
N ILE A 306 -9.88 8.27 13.15
CA ILE A 306 -9.28 9.60 13.22
C ILE A 306 -10.21 10.63 13.86
N THR A 307 -11.49 10.63 13.48
CA THR A 307 -12.45 11.61 14.01
C THR A 307 -12.68 11.44 15.51
N ASN A 308 -12.80 10.20 15.99
CA ASN A 308 -13.14 9.91 17.39
C ASN A 308 -11.93 9.48 18.23
N PHE A 309 -10.73 9.50 17.66
CA PHE A 309 -9.51 9.07 18.32
C PHE A 309 -9.22 9.97 19.51
N THR A 310 -8.89 9.36 20.64
CA THR A 310 -8.29 10.06 21.78
C THR A 310 -7.09 9.30 22.31
N VAL A 311 -6.05 10.02 22.72
CA VAL A 311 -4.83 9.44 23.31
C VAL A 311 -5.18 8.63 24.55
N ALA A 312 -6.10 9.14 25.38
CA ALA A 312 -6.58 8.47 26.58
C ALA A 312 -7.22 7.09 26.32
N SER A 313 -7.88 6.90 25.17
CA SER A 313 -8.53 5.64 24.80
C SER A 313 -7.57 4.59 24.25
N ALA A 314 -6.34 4.97 23.90
CA ALA A 314 -5.37 4.07 23.31
C ALA A 314 -4.89 3.01 24.34
N GLN A 315 -4.81 1.78 23.86
CA GLN A 315 -4.37 0.62 24.63
C GLN A 315 -2.84 0.63 24.73
N CYS A 316 -2.34 0.31 25.92
CA CYS A 316 -0.92 0.11 26.17
C CYS A 316 -0.73 -1.30 26.72
N THR A 317 0.27 -2.03 26.20
CA THR A 317 0.56 -3.39 26.65
C THR A 317 1.12 -3.38 28.07
N LEU A 318 2.06 -2.48 28.35
CA LEU A 318 2.60 -2.22 29.69
C LEU A 318 1.92 -0.96 30.24
N GLN A 319 1.31 -1.06 31.41
CA GLN A 319 0.63 0.10 32.00
C GLN A 319 1.61 1.17 32.51
N GLU A 320 2.86 0.80 32.81
CA GLU A 320 3.90 1.73 33.24
C GLU A 320 4.28 2.71 32.13
N ASP A 321 4.39 2.22 30.89
CA ASP A 321 4.65 3.07 29.70
C ASP A 321 3.56 4.12 29.47
N ARG A 322 2.33 3.86 29.90
CA ARG A 322 1.19 4.74 29.61
C ARG A 322 1.37 6.13 30.21
N ALA A 323 1.86 6.22 31.44
CA ALA A 323 2.08 7.51 32.10
C ALA A 323 3.15 8.30 31.35
N PHE A 324 4.29 7.66 31.09
CA PHE A 324 5.42 8.24 30.36
C PHE A 324 5.03 8.76 28.96
N ILE A 325 4.34 7.94 28.17
CA ILE A 325 3.93 8.32 26.79
C ILE A 325 2.97 9.50 26.81
N ARG A 326 1.95 9.47 27.67
CA ARG A 326 0.92 10.52 27.75
C ARG A 326 1.51 11.83 28.24
N GLU A 327 2.40 11.77 29.24
CA GLU A 327 3.14 12.92 29.72
C GLU A 327 4.03 13.49 28.61
N SER A 328 4.75 12.65 27.86
CA SER A 328 5.58 13.08 26.74
C SER A 328 4.75 13.80 25.67
N ILE A 329 3.62 13.23 25.24
CA ILE A 329 2.72 13.88 24.26
C ILE A 329 2.21 15.22 24.79
N SER A 330 1.80 15.27 26.06
CA SER A 330 1.32 16.50 26.69
C SER A 330 2.42 17.56 26.79
N GLN A 331 3.65 17.17 27.12
CA GLN A 331 4.79 18.10 27.13
C GLN A 331 5.13 18.64 25.74
N TRP A 332 4.96 17.83 24.69
CA TRP A 332 5.28 18.24 23.31
C TRP A 332 4.25 19.18 22.69
N TYR A 333 2.98 18.97 23.03
CA TYR A 333 1.86 19.67 22.41
C TYR A 333 1.07 20.56 23.38
N GLY A 334 1.50 20.71 24.63
CA GLY A 334 0.74 21.40 25.69
C GLY A 334 -0.29 20.49 26.37
N SER A 335 -1.02 19.70 25.59
CA SER A 335 -1.96 18.69 26.10
C SER A 335 -2.20 17.55 25.09
N GLU A 336 -2.74 16.42 25.55
CA GLU A 336 -3.23 15.35 24.65
C GLU A 336 -4.28 15.86 23.66
N ALA A 337 -5.17 16.76 24.11
CA ALA A 337 -6.24 17.31 23.28
C ALA A 337 -5.70 18.21 22.14
N GLU A 338 -4.65 18.99 22.42
CA GLU A 338 -3.98 19.82 21.41
C GLU A 338 -3.28 18.97 20.35
N PHE A 339 -2.64 17.86 20.74
CA PHE A 339 -2.11 16.89 19.78
C PHE A 339 -3.23 16.29 18.91
N GLU A 340 -4.33 15.87 19.52
CA GLU A 340 -5.46 15.29 18.77
C GLU A 340 -6.08 16.29 17.79
N GLU A 341 -6.24 17.55 18.18
CA GLU A 341 -6.70 18.62 17.30
C GLU A 341 -5.70 18.88 16.16
N ASN A 342 -4.40 18.94 16.49
CA ASN A 342 -3.34 19.07 15.50
C ASN A 342 -3.36 17.93 14.47
N LEU A 343 -3.49 16.68 14.92
CA LEU A 343 -3.60 15.51 14.05
C LEU A 343 -4.83 15.59 13.14
N ARG A 344 -6.00 15.97 13.69
CA ARG A 344 -7.23 16.12 12.89
C ARG A 344 -7.12 17.26 11.87
N ALA A 345 -6.46 18.36 12.23
CA ALA A 345 -6.26 19.51 11.34
C ALA A 345 -5.38 19.19 10.14
N HIS A 346 -4.36 18.34 10.30
CA HIS A 346 -3.45 17.94 9.22
C HIS A 346 -3.81 16.59 8.59
N TRP A 347 -4.93 15.97 8.98
CA TRP A 347 -5.29 14.64 8.48
C TRP A 347 -5.47 14.60 6.96
N ASP A 348 -6.06 15.64 6.36
CA ASP A 348 -6.25 15.68 4.91
C ASP A 348 -4.91 15.68 4.16
N GLU A 349 -3.87 16.33 4.70
CA GLU A 349 -2.50 16.32 4.16
C GLU A 349 -1.85 14.94 4.30
N ILE A 350 -1.92 14.36 5.50
CA ILE A 350 -1.39 13.03 5.81
C ILE A 350 -2.08 11.95 4.95
N ALA A 351 -3.40 12.08 4.75
CA ALA A 351 -4.20 11.14 3.98
C ALA A 351 -4.05 11.32 2.46
N ALA A 352 -3.70 12.52 1.97
CA ALA A 352 -3.62 12.82 0.55
C ALA A 352 -2.59 11.97 -0.21
N THR A 353 -1.50 11.57 0.44
CA THR A 353 -0.38 10.86 -0.21
C THR A 353 -0.73 9.44 -0.66
N GLN A 354 -1.67 8.76 0.01
CA GLN A 354 -1.96 7.34 -0.25
C GLN A 354 -3.44 6.95 -0.10
N MET A 355 -4.31 7.86 0.35
CA MET A 355 -5.73 7.58 0.56
C MET A 355 -6.59 8.65 -0.08
N PRO A 356 -6.68 8.72 -1.42
CA PRO A 356 -7.69 9.54 -2.03
C PRO A 356 -9.04 9.08 -1.49
N ILE A 357 -9.78 10.03 -0.92
CA ILE A 357 -10.98 9.78 -0.11
C ILE A 357 -12.03 8.98 -0.90
N TRP A 358 -11.94 8.99 -2.24
CA TRP A 358 -12.95 8.42 -3.14
C TRP A 358 -12.41 7.43 -4.19
N THR A 359 -11.11 7.12 -4.21
CA THR A 359 -10.52 6.24 -5.25
C THR A 359 -9.49 5.27 -4.68
N LEU A 360 -8.99 4.38 -5.55
CA LEU A 360 -7.78 3.62 -5.28
C LEU A 360 -6.58 4.56 -5.26
N SER A 361 -5.59 4.25 -4.44
CA SER A 361 -4.30 4.93 -4.48
C SER A 361 -3.64 4.66 -5.83
N ARG A 362 -2.70 5.52 -6.24
CA ARG A 362 -1.92 5.31 -7.47
C ARG A 362 -1.32 3.88 -7.52
N ARG A 363 -0.82 3.42 -6.38
CA ARG A 363 -0.35 2.04 -6.17
C ARG A 363 -1.46 0.99 -6.37
N GLY A 364 -2.65 1.21 -5.80
CA GLY A 364 -3.78 0.32 -5.97
C GLY A 364 -4.23 0.22 -7.43
N VAL A 365 -4.20 1.33 -8.17
CA VAL A 365 -4.47 1.35 -9.62
C VAL A 365 -3.43 0.51 -10.36
N TYR A 366 -2.15 0.65 -10.05
CA TYR A 366 -1.13 -0.24 -10.62
C TYR A 366 -1.47 -1.71 -10.32
N ILE A 367 -1.65 -2.11 -9.07
CA ILE A 367 -1.94 -3.53 -8.75
C ILE A 367 -3.16 -4.08 -9.53
N VAL A 368 -4.25 -3.31 -9.64
CA VAL A 368 -5.48 -3.75 -10.32
C VAL A 368 -5.33 -3.75 -11.84
N VAL A 369 -4.59 -2.80 -12.43
CA VAL A 369 -4.46 -2.65 -13.89
C VAL A 369 -3.37 -3.55 -14.49
N ALA A 370 -2.40 -3.99 -13.68
CA ALA A 370 -1.25 -4.77 -14.16
C ALA A 370 -1.64 -6.00 -15.01
N PRO A 371 -2.62 -6.83 -14.61
CA PRO A 371 -3.02 -8.00 -15.39
C PRO A 371 -3.48 -7.65 -16.81
N PHE A 372 -4.22 -6.55 -16.96
CA PHE A 372 -4.73 -6.12 -18.26
C PHE A 372 -3.65 -5.59 -19.18
N ILE A 373 -2.63 -4.91 -18.63
CA ILE A 373 -1.49 -4.46 -19.43
C ILE A 373 -0.65 -5.67 -19.87
N ALA A 374 -0.40 -6.61 -18.96
CA ALA A 374 0.34 -7.84 -19.24
C ALA A 374 -0.35 -8.67 -20.34
N TYR A 375 -1.68 -8.72 -20.31
CA TYR A 375 -2.50 -9.44 -21.28
C TYR A 375 -2.71 -8.69 -22.60
N GLY A 376 -3.02 -7.40 -22.53
CA GLY A 376 -3.46 -6.60 -23.67
C GLY A 376 -2.35 -6.34 -24.68
N LEU A 377 -1.10 -6.17 -24.24
CA LEU A 377 0.02 -5.88 -25.15
C LEU A 377 0.33 -7.04 -26.12
N PRO A 378 0.51 -8.30 -25.66
CA PRO A 378 0.73 -9.43 -26.56
C PRO A 378 -0.47 -9.69 -27.46
N ARG A 379 -1.69 -9.61 -26.90
CA ARG A 379 -2.93 -9.79 -27.67
C ARG A 379 -3.07 -8.74 -28.77
N LEU A 380 -2.74 -7.48 -28.48
CA LEU A 380 -2.71 -6.42 -29.49
C LEU A 380 -1.71 -6.73 -30.62
N ALA A 381 -0.50 -7.17 -30.28
CA ALA A 381 0.51 -7.53 -31.27
C ALA A 381 0.08 -8.72 -32.14
N PHE A 382 -0.54 -9.74 -31.52
CA PHE A 382 -1.15 -10.85 -32.25
C PHE A 382 -2.20 -10.36 -33.25
N LEU A 383 -3.17 -9.56 -32.79
CA LEU A 383 -4.24 -9.02 -33.65
C LEU A 383 -3.67 -8.18 -34.81
N LEU A 384 -2.65 -7.35 -34.55
CA LEU A 384 -1.99 -6.54 -35.58
C LEU A 384 -1.21 -7.38 -36.61
N SER A 385 -0.77 -8.58 -36.22
CA SER A 385 -0.06 -9.50 -37.11
C SER A 385 -1.02 -10.34 -37.97
N TYR A 386 -2.30 -10.43 -37.62
CA TYR A 386 -3.24 -11.36 -38.25
C TYR A 386 -3.43 -11.06 -39.75
N ASN A 387 -3.23 -12.08 -40.60
CA ASN A 387 -3.18 -11.95 -42.07
C ASN A 387 -4.47 -11.41 -42.72
N GLY A 388 -5.60 -11.42 -41.99
CA GLY A 388 -6.88 -10.92 -42.46
C GLY A 388 -7.07 -9.39 -42.36
N LEU A 389 -6.21 -8.69 -41.63
CA LEU A 389 -6.30 -7.24 -41.46
C LEU A 389 -5.39 -6.54 -42.45
N ASN A 390 -5.91 -5.54 -43.18
CA ASN A 390 -5.07 -4.66 -43.96
C ASN A 390 -4.31 -3.74 -43.00
N PRO A 391 -2.97 -3.87 -42.85
CA PRO A 391 -2.23 -3.17 -41.81
C PRO A 391 -2.22 -1.65 -42.01
N VAL A 392 -2.54 -1.15 -43.21
CA VAL A 392 -2.62 0.29 -43.49
C VAL A 392 -4.00 0.85 -43.21
N LYS A 393 -5.07 0.10 -43.52
CA LYS A 393 -6.45 0.60 -43.45
C LYS A 393 -7.18 0.23 -42.16
N GLN A 394 -6.77 -0.84 -41.48
CA GLN A 394 -7.54 -1.46 -40.39
C GLN A 394 -6.77 -1.62 -39.08
N TRP A 395 -5.49 -1.19 -39.01
CA TRP A 395 -4.68 -1.29 -37.78
C TRP A 395 -5.30 -0.59 -36.56
N TRP A 396 -6.09 0.46 -36.79
CA TRP A 396 -6.71 1.25 -35.73
C TRP A 396 -7.83 0.49 -35.01
N ILE A 397 -8.42 -0.54 -35.62
CA ILE A 397 -9.52 -1.34 -35.05
C ILE A 397 -9.05 -2.12 -33.81
N PRO A 398 -8.02 -2.99 -33.88
CA PRO A 398 -7.55 -3.71 -32.70
C PRO A 398 -6.94 -2.77 -31.65
N VAL A 399 -6.32 -1.66 -32.05
CA VAL A 399 -5.83 -0.63 -31.12
C VAL A 399 -6.99 0.02 -30.38
N ARG A 400 -8.04 0.46 -31.09
CA ARG A 400 -9.26 1.01 -30.50
C ARG A 400 -9.85 0.03 -29.50
N ASP A 401 -10.06 -1.22 -29.92
CA ASP A 401 -10.77 -2.19 -29.10
C ASP A 401 -9.95 -2.58 -27.86
N MET A 402 -8.62 -2.65 -27.96
CA MET A 402 -7.73 -2.83 -26.80
C MET A 402 -7.71 -1.63 -25.86
N VAL A 403 -7.72 -0.41 -26.38
CA VAL A 403 -7.82 0.81 -25.56
C VAL A 403 -9.15 0.84 -24.82
N ILE A 404 -10.26 0.53 -25.49
CA ILE A 404 -11.59 0.45 -24.86
C ILE A 404 -11.58 -0.61 -23.77
N LEU A 405 -11.14 -1.83 -24.09
CA LEU A 405 -11.08 -2.95 -23.16
C LEU A 405 -10.23 -2.63 -21.93
N THR A 406 -8.99 -2.18 -22.13
CA THR A 406 -8.06 -1.87 -21.03
C THR A 406 -8.55 -0.71 -20.18
N THR A 407 -9.11 0.32 -20.81
CA THR A 407 -9.68 1.47 -20.10
C THR A 407 -10.86 1.03 -19.27
N MET A 408 -11.80 0.29 -19.85
CA MET A 408 -13.01 -0.09 -19.13
C MET A 408 -12.72 -1.08 -18.00
N LEU A 409 -11.90 -2.11 -18.25
CA LEU A 409 -11.50 -3.06 -17.21
C LEU A 409 -10.69 -2.38 -16.10
N GLY A 410 -9.73 -1.51 -16.46
CA GLY A 410 -8.95 -0.75 -15.49
C GLY A 410 -9.77 0.24 -14.67
N CYS A 411 -10.89 0.73 -15.21
CA CYS A 411 -11.77 1.69 -14.54
C CYS A 411 -12.92 1.02 -13.77
N ARG A 412 -13.23 -0.25 -14.04
CA ARG A 412 -14.32 -0.99 -13.41
C ARG A 412 -14.24 -0.95 -11.89
N THR A 413 -13.16 -1.47 -11.31
CA THR A 413 -13.01 -1.56 -9.85
C THR A 413 -12.97 -0.17 -9.19
N PRO A 414 -12.17 0.81 -9.66
CA PRO A 414 -12.23 2.17 -9.12
C PRO A 414 -13.64 2.78 -9.15
N LEU A 415 -14.41 2.54 -10.22
CA LEU A 415 -15.74 3.09 -10.40
C LEU A 415 -16.76 2.43 -9.46
N ILE A 416 -16.77 1.10 -9.39
CA ILE A 416 -17.61 0.36 -8.43
C ILE A 416 -17.28 0.82 -7.00
N ALA A 417 -16.00 0.92 -6.64
CA ALA A 417 -15.59 1.40 -5.33
C ALA A 417 -16.06 2.85 -5.03
N ASN A 418 -15.97 3.75 -6.02
CA ASN A 418 -16.43 5.13 -5.88
C ASN A 418 -17.95 5.21 -5.68
N VAL A 419 -18.71 4.54 -6.55
CA VAL A 419 -20.18 4.51 -6.50
C VAL A 419 -20.64 3.92 -5.17
N ALA A 420 -20.08 2.77 -4.79
CA ALA A 420 -20.42 2.08 -3.57
C ALA A 420 -20.14 2.96 -2.34
N TYR A 421 -19.01 3.67 -2.31
CA TYR A 421 -18.70 4.58 -1.21
C TYR A 421 -19.66 5.77 -1.15
N ARG A 422 -19.96 6.42 -2.28
CA ARG A 422 -20.90 7.56 -2.33
C ARG A 422 -22.28 7.15 -1.84
N LEU A 423 -22.78 6.02 -2.31
CA LEU A 423 -24.07 5.50 -1.88
C LEU A 423 -24.05 5.11 -0.40
N TYR A 424 -22.94 4.55 0.11
CA TYR A 424 -22.76 4.30 1.54
C TYR A 424 -22.82 5.59 2.37
N ALA A 425 -22.08 6.64 1.98
CA ALA A 425 -22.07 7.92 2.68
C ALA A 425 -23.45 8.61 2.68
N ILE A 426 -24.17 8.56 1.55
CA ILE A 426 -25.55 9.06 1.46
C ILE A 426 -26.46 8.27 2.41
N ASN A 427 -26.30 6.95 2.49
CA ASN A 427 -27.14 6.12 3.34
C ASN A 427 -26.90 6.40 4.83
N THR A 428 -25.63 6.52 5.26
CA THR A 428 -25.28 6.81 6.65
C THR A 428 -25.83 8.16 7.11
N SER A 429 -25.90 9.16 6.22
CA SER A 429 -26.48 10.48 6.56
C SER A 429 -28.01 10.50 6.62
N ARG A 430 -28.69 9.56 5.96
CA ARG A 430 -30.16 9.61 5.78
C ARG A 430 -30.94 8.48 6.45
N ASN A 431 -30.30 7.43 6.97
CA ASN A 431 -30.93 6.30 7.67
C ASN A 431 -32.10 5.62 6.92
N LYS A 432 -32.13 5.71 5.57
CA LYS A 432 -33.34 5.42 4.77
C LYS A 432 -33.27 4.18 3.90
N LEU A 433 -32.10 3.66 3.54
CA LEU A 433 -31.97 2.51 2.65
C LEU A 433 -31.42 1.27 3.36
N SER A 434 -32.04 0.12 3.12
CA SER A 434 -31.49 -1.14 3.62
C SER A 434 -30.14 -1.42 2.96
N LYS A 435 -29.19 -2.02 3.70
CA LYS A 435 -27.88 -2.42 3.16
C LYS A 435 -28.01 -3.35 1.94
N VAL A 436 -29.09 -4.13 1.88
CA VAL A 436 -29.40 -5.04 0.78
C VAL A 436 -29.72 -4.28 -0.52
N ILE A 437 -30.54 -3.23 -0.45
CA ILE A 437 -30.87 -2.42 -1.63
C ILE A 437 -29.62 -1.71 -2.15
N LEU A 438 -28.80 -1.17 -1.24
CA LEU A 438 -27.54 -0.54 -1.58
C LEU A 438 -26.61 -1.51 -2.34
N TYR A 439 -26.42 -2.71 -1.78
CA TYR A 439 -25.62 -3.76 -2.40
C TYR A 439 -26.17 -4.17 -3.77
N ALA A 440 -27.48 -4.39 -3.89
CA ALA A 440 -28.13 -4.73 -5.14
C ALA A 440 -27.93 -3.65 -6.22
N ALA A 441 -28.01 -2.37 -5.85
CA ALA A 441 -27.76 -1.25 -6.76
C ALA A 441 -26.31 -1.23 -7.27
N ILE A 442 -25.34 -1.51 -6.40
CA ILE A 442 -23.91 -1.56 -6.76
C ILE A 442 -23.62 -2.73 -7.70
N VAL A 443 -24.18 -3.91 -7.41
CA VAL A 443 -24.06 -5.09 -8.29
C VAL A 443 -24.73 -4.81 -9.63
N ALA A 444 -25.95 -4.28 -9.64
CA ALA A 444 -26.66 -3.95 -10.89
C ALA A 444 -25.88 -2.95 -11.74
N PHE A 445 -25.27 -1.94 -11.11
CA PHE A 445 -24.38 -0.99 -11.78
C PHE A 445 -23.17 -1.69 -12.41
N GLY A 446 -22.47 -2.57 -11.66
CA GLY A 446 -21.34 -3.32 -12.19
C GLY A 446 -21.74 -4.24 -13.34
N LEU A 447 -22.87 -4.94 -13.24
CA LEU A 447 -23.36 -5.83 -14.29
C LEU A 447 -23.75 -5.06 -15.55
N ALA A 448 -24.38 -3.89 -15.40
CA ALA A 448 -24.68 -3.02 -16.53
C ALA A 448 -23.39 -2.50 -17.19
N TYR A 449 -22.36 -2.20 -16.40
CA TYR A 449 -21.04 -1.81 -16.88
C TYR A 449 -20.36 -2.93 -17.68
N ASP A 450 -20.36 -4.16 -17.17
CA ASP A 450 -19.76 -5.30 -17.88
C ASP A 450 -20.57 -5.69 -19.12
N ALA A 451 -21.90 -5.69 -19.06
CA ALA A 451 -22.73 -5.92 -20.25
C ALA A 451 -22.40 -4.89 -21.34
N THR A 452 -22.19 -3.64 -20.93
CA THR A 452 -21.75 -2.57 -21.82
C THR A 452 -20.34 -2.82 -22.38
N LEU A 453 -19.42 -3.31 -21.56
CA LEU A 453 -18.07 -3.71 -21.99
C LEU A 453 -18.13 -4.80 -23.07
N VAL A 454 -18.87 -5.87 -22.80
CA VAL A 454 -18.96 -7.02 -23.73
C VAL A 454 -19.64 -6.62 -25.03
N LEU A 455 -20.72 -5.82 -24.97
CA LEU A 455 -21.46 -5.39 -26.15
C LEU A 455 -20.73 -4.29 -26.94
N GLY A 456 -20.01 -3.41 -26.26
CA GLY A 456 -19.32 -2.25 -26.85
C GLY A 456 -17.91 -2.54 -27.35
N GLY A 457 -17.18 -3.46 -26.69
CA GLY A 457 -15.78 -3.80 -26.99
C GLY A 457 -15.55 -5.26 -27.37
N GLY A 458 -16.62 -6.09 -27.46
CA GLY A 458 -16.54 -7.54 -27.67
C GLY A 458 -15.72 -7.97 -28.88
N ALA A 459 -15.59 -7.13 -29.91
CA ALA A 459 -14.74 -7.41 -31.06
C ALA A 459 -13.25 -7.64 -30.70
N ALA A 460 -12.68 -6.97 -29.69
CA ALA A 460 -11.30 -7.23 -29.23
C ALA A 460 -11.15 -8.50 -28.39
N LEU A 461 -12.24 -8.88 -27.71
CA LEU A 461 -12.21 -9.95 -26.73
C LEU A 461 -12.19 -11.33 -27.38
N PHE A 462 -12.76 -11.43 -28.58
CA PHE A 462 -12.96 -12.69 -29.26
C PHE A 462 -12.00 -12.86 -30.44
N SER A 463 -11.68 -14.12 -30.76
CA SER A 463 -10.95 -14.44 -31.99
C SER A 463 -11.73 -13.96 -33.24
N SER A 464 -11.04 -13.72 -34.36
CA SER A 464 -11.70 -13.36 -35.63
C SER A 464 -12.77 -14.38 -36.05
N THR A 465 -12.51 -15.67 -35.80
CA THR A 465 -13.45 -16.77 -36.05
C THR A 465 -14.73 -16.60 -35.24
N THR A 466 -14.60 -16.24 -33.98
CA THR A 466 -15.74 -15.99 -33.08
C THR A 466 -16.47 -14.70 -33.47
N GLN A 467 -15.75 -13.67 -33.91
CA GLN A 467 -16.32 -12.39 -34.32
C GLN A 467 -17.22 -12.55 -35.58
N ASP A 468 -16.75 -13.28 -36.59
CA ASP A 468 -17.50 -13.55 -37.83
C ASP A 468 -18.80 -14.31 -37.56
N GLN A 469 -18.82 -15.15 -36.53
CA GLN A 469 -19.98 -15.94 -36.14
C GLN A 469 -21.05 -15.13 -35.39
N ILE A 470 -20.66 -14.15 -34.57
CA ILE A 470 -21.60 -13.42 -33.70
C ILE A 470 -22.29 -12.25 -34.42
N LYS A 471 -21.75 -11.75 -35.54
CA LYS A 471 -22.33 -10.63 -36.32
C LYS A 471 -22.80 -9.45 -35.45
N VAL A 472 -21.95 -9.01 -34.51
CA VAL A 472 -22.26 -7.84 -33.68
C VAL A 472 -22.32 -6.61 -34.60
N PRO A 473 -23.40 -5.81 -34.62
CA PRO A 473 -23.48 -4.64 -35.46
C PRO A 473 -22.47 -3.56 -35.01
N GLU A 474 -21.59 -3.11 -35.90
CA GLU A 474 -20.78 -1.90 -35.67
C GLU A 474 -21.68 -0.64 -35.76
N PRO A 475 -21.45 0.46 -34.98
CA PRO A 475 -20.41 0.70 -33.97
C PRO A 475 -21.01 1.18 -32.64
N TYR A 476 -21.37 0.27 -31.71
CA TYR A 476 -21.90 0.69 -30.41
C TYR A 476 -20.83 1.10 -29.38
N GLY A 477 -19.55 0.73 -29.58
CA GLY A 477 -18.48 1.01 -28.62
C GLY A 477 -18.30 2.50 -28.25
N TRP A 478 -18.50 3.41 -29.20
CA TRP A 478 -18.36 4.86 -28.96
C TRP A 478 -19.47 5.45 -28.08
N VAL A 479 -20.69 4.91 -28.19
CA VAL A 479 -21.83 5.32 -27.35
C VAL A 479 -21.53 5.08 -25.87
N PHE A 480 -20.70 4.08 -25.59
CA PHE A 480 -20.34 3.67 -24.24
C PHE A 480 -19.01 4.24 -23.74
N LEU A 481 -18.08 4.58 -24.65
CA LEU A 481 -16.83 5.25 -24.29
C LEU A 481 -17.07 6.66 -23.75
N ALA A 482 -18.02 7.41 -24.32
CA ALA A 482 -18.30 8.78 -23.89
C ALA A 482 -18.72 8.88 -22.40
N PRO A 483 -19.66 8.08 -21.88
CA PRO A 483 -19.95 8.03 -20.44
C PRO A 483 -18.74 7.69 -19.57
N VAL A 484 -17.90 6.73 -19.99
CA VAL A 484 -16.70 6.34 -19.23
C VAL A 484 -15.69 7.48 -19.19
N VAL A 485 -15.41 8.11 -20.34
CA VAL A 485 -14.50 9.27 -20.43
C VAL A 485 -15.05 10.45 -19.60
N CYS A 486 -16.35 10.72 -19.65
CA CYS A 486 -16.99 11.74 -18.82
C CYS A 486 -16.86 11.45 -17.32
N VAL A 487 -17.04 10.19 -16.91
CA VAL A 487 -16.83 9.76 -15.52
C VAL A 487 -15.37 9.92 -15.12
N LEU A 488 -14.42 9.52 -15.97
CA LEU A 488 -12.99 9.66 -15.69
C LEU A 488 -12.56 11.13 -15.62
N ALA A 489 -13.04 11.96 -16.54
CA ALA A 489 -12.82 13.40 -16.51
C ALA A 489 -13.42 14.02 -15.23
N TYR A 490 -14.63 13.62 -14.84
CA TYR A 490 -15.26 14.06 -13.59
C TYR A 490 -14.44 13.64 -12.36
N LEU A 491 -13.99 12.38 -12.30
CA LEU A 491 -13.15 11.88 -11.22
C LEU A 491 -11.81 12.63 -11.15
N TYR A 492 -11.18 12.89 -12.30
CA TYR A 492 -9.93 13.65 -12.39
C TYR A 492 -10.13 15.10 -11.92
N ILE A 493 -11.16 15.81 -12.42
CA ILE A 493 -11.47 17.18 -12.00
C ILE A 493 -11.78 17.25 -10.50
N THR A 494 -12.52 16.26 -9.97
CA THR A 494 -12.85 16.21 -8.54
C THR A 494 -11.59 15.95 -7.69
N TYR A 495 -10.64 15.18 -8.22
CA TYR A 495 -9.36 14.93 -7.57
C TYR A 495 -8.48 16.19 -7.56
N THR A 496 -8.29 16.85 -8.71
CA THR A 496 -7.41 18.04 -8.83
C THR A 496 -7.97 19.26 -8.11
N LYS A 497 -9.27 19.51 -8.15
CA LYS A 497 -9.87 20.62 -7.39
C LYS A 497 -9.66 20.50 -5.88
N ARG A 498 -9.42 19.30 -5.36
CA ARG A 498 -9.21 19.09 -3.93
C ARG A 498 -7.76 19.29 -3.51
N THR A 499 -6.80 18.99 -4.39
CA THR A 499 -5.38 19.29 -4.15
C THR A 499 -5.10 20.78 -4.15
N ASP A 500 -5.85 21.57 -4.94
CA ASP A 500 -5.69 23.04 -4.96
C ASP A 500 -6.22 23.75 -3.70
N VAL A 501 -7.13 23.10 -2.95
CA VAL A 501 -7.66 23.66 -1.69
C VAL A 501 -6.62 23.58 -0.57
N SER A 502 -5.72 22.58 -0.57
CA SER A 502 -4.65 22.49 0.42
C SER A 502 -3.49 23.45 0.14
N SER A 503 -3.21 23.78 -1.13
CA SER A 503 -2.11 24.69 -1.49
C SER A 503 -2.38 26.16 -1.21
N ASN A 504 -3.63 26.54 -0.95
CA ASN A 504 -4.00 27.92 -0.58
C ASN A 504 -4.04 28.16 0.94
N ALA A 505 -3.58 27.21 1.76
CA ALA A 505 -3.30 27.49 3.15
C ALA A 505 -2.17 28.53 3.23
N THR A 506 -2.50 29.74 3.67
CA THR A 506 -1.56 30.82 3.91
C THR A 506 -0.38 30.29 4.73
N PRO A 507 0.88 30.51 4.33
CA PRO A 507 2.02 30.07 5.12
C PRO A 507 1.85 30.64 6.54
N LYS A 508 1.80 29.74 7.53
CA LYS A 508 1.80 30.15 8.93
C LYS A 508 3.05 31.02 9.15
N PRO A 509 2.94 32.13 9.89
CA PRO A 509 4.12 32.88 10.28
C PRO A 509 5.11 31.92 10.95
N PRO A 510 6.43 32.09 10.72
CA PRO A 510 7.44 31.23 11.31
C PRO A 510 7.18 31.14 12.82
N LEU A 511 7.16 29.90 13.32
CA LEU A 511 7.12 29.62 14.75
C LEU A 511 8.19 30.48 15.41
N LEU A 512 7.75 31.41 16.27
CA LEU A 512 8.63 32.23 17.09
C LEU A 512 9.64 31.30 17.76
N GLU A 513 10.92 31.45 17.40
CA GLU A 513 12.02 30.90 18.19
C GLU A 513 11.76 31.34 19.63
N HIS A 514 11.53 30.37 20.51
CA HIS A 514 11.51 30.63 21.94
C HIS A 514 12.91 31.12 22.31
N ASP A 515 13.03 32.43 22.52
CA ASP A 515 14.22 33.08 23.06
C ASP A 515 14.71 32.30 24.28
N THR A 516 15.86 31.63 24.13
CA THR A 516 16.64 31.13 25.25
C THR A 516 16.93 32.31 26.18
N PRO A 517 16.65 32.19 27.50
CA PRO A 517 16.93 33.28 28.43
C PRO A 517 18.43 33.51 28.51
N THR A 518 18.89 34.62 27.92
CA THR A 518 20.25 35.13 28.14
C THR A 518 20.41 35.52 29.60
N THR A 519 21.16 34.71 30.33
CA THR A 519 21.74 35.06 31.62
C THR A 519 22.77 36.18 31.42
N SER A 520 22.34 37.43 31.61
CA SER A 520 23.28 38.55 31.74
C SER A 520 23.62 38.77 33.20
N SER A 521 24.91 38.61 33.47
CA SER A 521 25.62 38.88 34.71
C SER A 521 25.51 40.36 35.11
N SER A 522 25.12 40.62 36.35
CA SER A 522 25.30 41.90 37.01
C SER A 522 26.74 42.06 37.48
N ASP A 523 27.49 42.96 36.84
CA ASP A 523 28.69 43.59 37.40
C ASP A 523 28.51 45.12 37.25
N THR A 524 28.15 45.78 38.36
CA THR A 524 28.60 47.10 38.84
C THR A 524 27.96 47.39 40.19
#